data_AF-A0A1G9NQN9-F1
#
_entry.id   AF-A0A1G9NQN9-F1
#
_cell.length_a   1.000
_cell.length_b   1.000
_cell.length_c   1.000
_cell.angle_alpha   90.00
_cell.angle_beta   90.00
_cell.angle_gamma   90.00
#
_symmetry.space_group_name_H-M   'P 1'
#
loop_
_entity.id
_entity.type
_entity.pdbx_description
1 polymer ?
#
loop_
_entity_poly.entity_id
_entity_poly.type
_entity_poly.pdbx_seq_one_letter_code
_entity_poly.pdbx_strand_id
1 'polypeptide(L)'
;MKALLSVVFELLRIVFIFVFLSALIWMALGNIYTWSAGVEKYQWLVGIAIYLVLFVLYRNKWQFSGWYQGEGRKRLSKTVTKGLLISALVLFVAPFVLSLTLS
;
A
#
# COMPACT_ATOMS: atom_id res chain seq x y z
N MET A 1 6.34 27.01 -14.43
CA MET A 1 7.53 26.22 -14.02
C MET A 1 7.51 25.79 -12.54
N LYS A 2 7.32 26.68 -11.56
CA LYS A 2 7.36 26.31 -10.12
C LYS A 2 6.36 25.21 -9.72
N ALA A 3 5.12 25.26 -10.22
CA ALA A 3 4.11 24.24 -9.92
C ALA A 3 4.46 22.86 -10.52
N LEU A 4 5.00 22.82 -11.74
CA LEU A 4 5.35 21.56 -12.42
C LEU A 4 6.48 20.82 -11.70
N LEU A 5 7.51 21.56 -11.27
CA LEU A 5 8.61 21.00 -10.46
C LEU A 5 8.11 20.46 -9.13
N SER A 6 7.20 21.17 -8.44
CA SER A 6 6.63 20.67 -7.18
C SER A 6 5.83 19.38 -7.34
N VAL A 7 5.14 19.19 -8.47
CA VAL A 7 4.45 17.93 -8.80
C VAL A 7 5.47 16.80 -9.01
N VAL A 8 6.54 17.06 -9.75
CA VAL A 8 7.61 16.06 -9.98
C VAL A 8 8.26 15.62 -8.67
N PHE A 9 8.58 16.54 -7.76
CA PHE A 9 9.13 16.19 -6.44
C PHE A 9 8.13 15.39 -5.59
N GLU A 10 6.84 15.70 -5.67
CA GLU A 10 5.81 14.93 -4.96
C GLU A 10 5.69 13.51 -5.52
N LEU A 11 5.72 13.32 -6.84
CA LEU A 11 5.73 12.01 -7.48
C LEU A 11 6.98 11.20 -7.11
N LEU A 12 8.15 11.83 -7.13
CA LEU A 12 9.39 11.19 -6.70
C LEU A 12 9.27 10.70 -5.24
N ARG A 13 8.71 11.52 -4.35
CA ARG A 13 8.47 11.14 -2.95
C ARG A 13 7.50 9.97 -2.83
N ILE A 14 6.41 9.96 -3.60
CA ILE A 14 5.45 8.84 -3.62
C ILE A 14 6.18 7.56 -4.02
N VAL A 15 6.90 7.59 -5.15
CA VAL A 15 7.64 6.42 -5.66
C VAL A 15 8.66 5.95 -4.62
N PHE A 16 9.44 6.87 -4.05
CA PHE A 16 10.42 6.54 -3.02
C PHE A 16 9.78 5.87 -1.80
N ILE A 17 8.71 6.46 -1.24
CA ILE A 17 7.99 5.90 -0.09
C ILE A 17 7.43 4.52 -0.42
N PHE A 18 6.78 4.38 -1.58
CA PHE A 18 6.14 3.11 -1.95
C PHE A 18 7.17 2.01 -2.14
N VAL A 19 8.22 2.25 -2.94
CA VAL A 19 9.26 1.26 -3.20
C VAL A 19 10.01 0.91 -1.92
N PHE A 20 10.46 1.91 -1.17
CA PHE A 20 11.28 1.70 0.02
C PHE A 20 10.50 1.00 1.14
N LEU A 21 9.29 1.48 1.47
CA LEU A 21 8.50 0.88 2.54
C LEU A 21 7.92 -0.47 2.14
N SER A 22 7.49 -0.66 0.89
CA SER A 22 7.01 -1.98 0.48
C SER A 22 8.14 -3.01 0.51
N ALA A 23 9.36 -2.65 0.08
CA ALA A 23 10.52 -3.55 0.18
C ALA A 23 10.85 -3.89 1.65
N LEU A 24 10.82 -2.90 2.55
CA LEU A 24 11.08 -3.11 3.97
C LEU A 24 10.02 -4.03 4.61
N ILE A 25 8.75 -3.78 4.33
CA ILE A 25 7.65 -4.62 4.83
C ILE A 25 7.73 -6.03 4.24
N TRP A 26 8.05 -6.15 2.94
CA TRP A 26 8.23 -7.44 2.28
C TRP A 26 9.37 -8.25 2.91
N MET A 27 10.49 -7.61 3.21
CA MET A 27 11.61 -8.27 3.90
C MET A 27 11.21 -8.75 5.30
N ALA A 28 10.36 -8.00 6.01
CA ALA A 28 9.89 -8.37 7.34
C ALA A 28 8.85 -9.50 7.31
N LEU A 29 7.96 -9.52 6.32
CA LEU A 29 6.81 -10.43 6.28
C LEU A 29 6.94 -11.58 5.28
N GLY A 30 7.84 -11.51 4.30
CA GLY A 30 7.91 -12.44 3.17
C GLY A 30 8.05 -13.90 3.62
N ASN A 31 8.87 -14.14 4.63
CA ASN A 31 9.08 -15.49 5.19
C ASN A 31 7.82 -16.12 5.80
N ILE A 32 6.82 -15.30 6.19
CA ILE A 32 5.54 -15.78 6.74
C ILE A 32 4.69 -16.44 5.64
N TYR A 33 4.92 -16.13 4.37
CA TYR A 33 4.10 -16.60 3.25
C TYR A 33 4.80 -17.68 2.40
N THR A 34 6.00 -18.12 2.78
CA THR A 34 6.78 -19.12 2.01
C THR A 34 6.80 -20.51 2.65
N TRP A 35 6.15 -20.72 3.80
CA TRP A 35 6.20 -22.01 4.51
C TRP A 35 5.40 -23.15 3.84
N SER A 36 4.46 -22.82 2.94
CA SER A 36 3.72 -23.81 2.15
C SER A 36 3.58 -23.35 0.71
N ALA A 37 3.68 -24.28 -0.24
CA ALA A 37 3.58 -24.01 -1.66
C ALA A 37 2.23 -23.35 -2.05
N GLY A 38 1.15 -23.71 -1.35
CA GLY A 38 -0.16 -23.12 -1.56
C GLY A 38 -0.24 -21.64 -1.12
N VAL A 39 0.33 -21.30 0.04
CA VAL A 39 0.38 -19.90 0.51
C VAL A 39 1.34 -19.08 -0.35
N GLU A 40 2.47 -19.66 -0.73
CA GLU A 40 3.48 -19.03 -1.57
C GLU A 40 2.92 -18.64 -2.95
N LYS A 41 2.07 -19.47 -3.54
CA LYS A 41 1.38 -19.19 -4.82
C LYS A 41 0.55 -17.90 -4.77
N TYR A 42 -0.07 -17.60 -3.62
CA TYR A 42 -0.98 -16.46 -3.47
C TYR A 42 -0.34 -15.27 -2.72
N GLN A 43 0.94 -15.35 -2.34
CA GLN A 43 1.62 -14.32 -1.55
C GLN A 43 1.63 -12.91 -2.19
N TRP A 44 1.50 -12.82 -3.51
CA TRP A 44 1.45 -11.53 -4.23
C TRP A 44 0.25 -10.65 -3.81
N LEU A 45 -0.82 -11.25 -3.29
CA LEU A 45 -1.97 -10.51 -2.71
C LEU A 45 -1.55 -9.64 -1.52
N VAL A 46 -0.54 -10.08 -0.76
CA VAL A 46 0.05 -9.32 0.34
C VAL A 46 0.71 -8.04 -0.18
N GLY A 47 1.35 -8.09 -1.35
CA GLY A 47 1.92 -6.90 -2.00
C GLY A 47 0.86 -5.84 -2.30
N ILE A 48 -0.31 -6.27 -2.79
CA ILE A 48 -1.45 -5.36 -3.03
C ILE A 48 -1.97 -4.80 -1.71
N ALA A 49 -2.09 -5.64 -0.66
CA ALA A 49 -2.51 -5.20 0.66
C ALA A 49 -1.58 -4.10 1.22
N ILE A 50 -0.26 -4.29 1.09
CA ILE A 50 0.75 -3.30 1.51
C ILE A 50 0.55 -1.98 0.75
N TYR A 51 0.37 -2.02 -0.57
CA TYR A 51 0.14 -0.81 -1.36
C TYR A 51 -1.16 -0.08 -0.98
N LEU A 52 -2.23 -0.79 -0.65
CA LEU A 52 -3.46 -0.16 -0.16
C LEU A 52 -3.23 0.57 1.17
N VAL A 53 -2.52 -0.05 2.11
CA VAL A 53 -2.18 0.58 3.40
C VAL A 53 -1.31 1.81 3.18
N LEU A 54 -0.27 1.71 2.36
CA LEU A 54 0.62 2.83 2.03
C LEU A 54 -0.14 3.97 1.34
N PHE A 55 -1.06 3.64 0.43
CA PHE A 55 -1.91 4.63 -0.24
C PHE A 55 -2.79 5.38 0.76
N VAL A 56 -3.46 4.68 1.68
CA VAL A 56 -4.29 5.30 2.72
C VAL A 56 -3.44 6.21 3.62
N LEU A 57 -2.27 5.73 4.08
CA LEU A 57 -1.36 6.51 4.91
C LEU A 57 -0.85 7.76 4.18
N TYR A 58 -0.46 7.61 2.92
CA TYR A 58 0.02 8.71 2.12
C TYR A 58 -1.09 9.75 1.92
N ARG A 59 -2.27 9.35 1.44
CA ARG A 59 -3.38 10.26 1.13
C ARG A 59 -3.95 10.97 2.36
N ASN A 60 -3.88 10.37 3.56
CA ASN A 60 -4.44 10.95 4.78
C ASN A 60 -3.42 11.69 5.65
N LYS A 61 -2.13 11.36 5.57
CA LYS A 61 -1.08 11.93 6.44
C LYS A 61 0.07 12.55 5.66
N TRP A 62 0.82 11.75 4.89
CA TRP A 62 2.09 12.23 4.32
C TRP A 62 1.92 13.25 3.20
N GLN A 63 0.85 13.14 2.42
CA GLN A 63 0.60 14.09 1.34
C GLN A 63 0.50 15.53 1.85
N PHE A 64 -0.04 15.78 3.06
CA PHE A 64 -0.18 17.14 3.62
C PHE A 64 1.15 17.79 4.02
N SER A 65 2.21 16.99 4.15
CA SER A 65 3.55 17.48 4.47
C SER A 65 4.41 17.76 3.22
N GLY A 66 3.90 17.50 2.01
CA GLY A 66 4.66 17.63 0.77
C GLY A 66 4.78 19.05 0.23
N TRP A 67 5.43 19.19 -0.91
CA TRP A 67 5.75 20.48 -1.54
C TRP A 67 4.61 21.03 -2.41
N TYR A 68 3.73 20.16 -2.94
CA TYR A 68 2.62 20.59 -3.80
C TYR A 68 1.34 20.86 -3.02
N GLN A 69 0.92 22.12 -2.91
CA GLN A 69 -0.27 22.57 -2.16
C GLN A 69 -1.52 22.79 -3.05
N GLY A 70 -1.69 22.01 -4.12
CA GLY A 70 -2.84 22.17 -5.02
C GLY A 70 -4.19 21.76 -4.42
N GLU A 71 -5.27 22.19 -5.07
CA GLU A 71 -6.68 22.04 -4.61
C GLU A 71 -7.14 20.58 -4.40
N GLY A 72 -6.42 19.61 -4.98
CA GLY A 72 -6.69 18.18 -4.83
C GLY A 72 -6.26 17.56 -3.48
N ARG A 73 -5.67 18.33 -2.55
CA ARG A 73 -5.29 17.87 -1.20
C ARG A 73 -6.49 17.77 -0.27
N LYS A 74 -7.27 16.71 -0.44
CA LYS A 74 -8.34 16.34 0.50
C LYS A 74 -8.05 14.95 1.06
N ARG A 75 -8.26 14.79 2.37
CA ARG A 75 -8.22 13.48 3.03
C ARG A 75 -9.30 12.60 2.43
N LEU A 76 -9.06 11.30 2.40
CA LEU A 76 -10.12 10.35 2.10
C LEU A 76 -11.21 10.48 3.17
N SER A 77 -12.46 10.26 2.78
CA SER A 77 -13.54 10.17 3.75
C SER A 77 -13.29 9.00 4.71
N LYS A 78 -13.86 9.07 5.91
CA LYS A 78 -13.72 8.00 6.90
C LYS A 78 -14.21 6.65 6.36
N THR A 79 -15.29 6.67 5.56
CA THR A 79 -15.87 5.48 4.93
C THR A 79 -14.90 4.85 3.93
N VAL A 80 -14.34 5.64 3.01
CA VAL A 80 -13.38 5.13 2.01
C VAL A 80 -12.10 4.63 2.68
N THR A 81 -11.60 5.36 3.68
CA THR A 81 -10.43 4.94 4.47
C THR A 81 -10.66 3.59 5.12
N LYS A 82 -11.79 3.41 5.81
CA LYS A 82 -12.14 2.13 6.45
C LYS A 82 -12.31 1.01 5.42
N GLY A 83 -13.00 1.28 4.32
CA GLY A 83 -13.20 0.30 3.25
C GLY A 83 -11.87 -0.21 2.69
N LEU A 84 -10.94 0.69 2.35
CA LEU A 84 -9.61 0.32 1.84
C LEU A 84 -8.78 -0.47 2.86
N LEU A 85 -8.84 -0.11 4.14
CA LEU A 85 -8.12 -0.84 5.19
C LEU A 85 -8.72 -2.23 5.44
N ILE A 86 -10.05 -2.37 5.39
CA ILE A 86 -10.73 -3.66 5.48
C ILE A 86 -10.35 -4.53 4.28
N SER A 87 -10.38 -3.98 3.06
CA SER A 87 -9.94 -4.70 1.86
C SER A 87 -8.48 -5.15 1.97
N ALA A 88 -7.59 -4.29 2.48
CA ALA A 88 -6.20 -4.67 2.72
C ALA A 88 -6.10 -5.81 3.74
N LEU A 89 -6.87 -5.77 4.83
CA LEU A 89 -6.89 -6.85 5.82
C LEU A 89 -7.37 -8.18 5.22
N VAL A 90 -8.42 -8.14 4.39
CA VAL A 90 -8.91 -9.33 3.67
C VAL A 90 -7.81 -9.89 2.77
N LEU A 91 -7.11 -9.03 2.03
CA LEU A 91 -6.01 -9.46 1.14
C LEU A 91 -4.80 -10.02 1.90
N PHE A 92 -4.52 -9.58 3.12
CA PHE A 92 -3.48 -10.18 3.97
C PHE A 92 -3.81 -11.62 4.36
N VAL A 93 -5.08 -11.92 4.63
CA VAL A 93 -5.54 -13.26 5.05
C VAL A 93 -5.80 -14.19 3.86
N ALA A 94 -6.10 -13.61 2.69
CA ALA A 94 -6.48 -14.35 1.49
C ALA A 94 -5.52 -15.48 1.08
N PRO A 95 -4.18 -15.35 1.12
CA PRO A 95 -3.28 -16.43 0.72
C PRO A 95 -3.51 -17.73 1.52
N PHE A 96 -3.82 -17.62 2.81
CA PHE A 96 -4.08 -18.78 3.68
C PHE A 96 -5.41 -19.45 3.35
N VAL A 97 -6.46 -18.65 3.15
CA VAL A 97 -7.80 -19.16 2.82
C VAL A 97 -7.78 -19.81 1.44
N LEU A 98 -7.19 -19.14 0.45
CA LEU A 98 -7.09 -19.66 -0.92
C LEU A 98 -6.21 -20.89 -1.00
N SER A 99 -5.11 -20.93 -0.24
CA SER A 99 -4.30 -22.14 -0.08
C SER A 99 -5.17 -23.29 0.43
N LEU A 100 -5.97 -23.09 1.47
CA LEU A 100 -6.82 -24.15 2.02
C LEU A 100 -7.93 -24.62 1.06
N THR A 101 -8.52 -23.73 0.27
CA THR A 101 -9.68 -24.06 -0.57
C THR A 101 -9.33 -24.52 -1.98
N LEU A 102 -8.17 -24.11 -2.51
CA LEU A 102 -7.74 -24.36 -3.89
C LEU A 102 -6.44 -25.17 -3.98
N SER A 103 -6.01 -25.77 -2.86
CA SER A 103 -4.90 -26.75 -2.83
C SER A 103 -5.35 -28.14 -3.21
#